data_AF-A0A2S2N9S0-F1
#
_entry.id   AF-A0A2S2N9S0-F1
#
_cell.length_a   1.000
_cell.length_b   1.000
_cell.length_c   1.000
_cell.angle_alpha   90.00
_cell.angle_beta   90.00
_cell.angle_gamma   90.00
#
_symmetry.space_group_name_H-M   'P 1'
#
loop_
_entity.id
_entity.type
_entity.pdbx_description
1 polymer ?
#
loop_
_entity_poly.entity_id
_entity_poly.type
_entity_poly.pdbx_seq_one_letter_code
_entity_poly.pdbx_strand_id
1 'polypeptide(L)'
;SSNSQYKQSFKDTNVSDISVFTVSLVPLRLQCIKNNQKLIFWSNPRYSSTRFCRPIKFVYMKENNDKTREIYAEIEYEIKHLSKTLFSNDTLRFEIKHTLIFSMIDGKVCSAITNTSCQSC
;
A
#
# COMPACT_ATOMS: atom_id res chain seq x y z
N SER A 1 -1.04 3.92 19.74
CA SER A 1 0.33 4.07 19.22
C SER A 1 1.28 4.08 20.40
N SER A 2 2.30 3.21 20.41
CA SER A 2 3.30 3.10 21.50
C SER A 2 4.70 3.01 20.90
N ASN A 3 5.10 4.03 20.13
CA ASN A 3 6.50 4.21 19.78
C ASN A 3 7.19 5.02 20.89
N SER A 4 8.39 4.59 21.28
CA SER A 4 9.27 5.39 22.12
C SER A 4 9.73 6.62 21.33
N GLN A 5 9.43 7.80 21.84
CA GLN A 5 9.90 9.06 21.27
C GLN A 5 11.42 9.17 21.40
N TYR A 6 12.12 9.44 20.29
CA TYR A 6 13.54 9.72 20.35
C TYR A 6 13.78 11.14 20.90
N LYS A 7 14.92 11.34 21.60
CA LYS A 7 15.31 12.65 22.15
C LYS A 7 15.95 13.59 21.12
N GLN A 8 15.90 13.23 19.84
CA GLN A 8 16.44 14.04 18.75
C GLN A 8 15.42 15.10 18.34
N SER A 9 15.91 16.30 18.04
CA SER A 9 15.08 17.42 17.62
C SER A 9 14.67 17.27 16.16
N PHE A 10 13.38 17.43 15.87
CA PHE A 10 12.91 17.64 14.50
C PHE A 10 13.18 19.08 14.07
N LYS A 11 13.42 19.30 12.77
CA LYS A 11 13.53 20.66 12.21
C LYS A 11 12.19 21.41 12.26
N ASP A 12 11.09 20.67 12.17
CA ASP A 12 9.73 21.18 12.31
C ASP A 12 9.19 20.82 13.70
N THR A 13 8.74 21.82 14.45
CA THR A 13 8.19 21.67 15.80
C THR A 13 6.84 20.97 15.83
N ASN A 14 6.14 20.89 14.68
CA ASN A 14 4.84 20.23 14.57
C ASN A 14 4.95 18.73 14.26
N VAL A 15 6.16 18.21 14.05
CA VAL A 15 6.40 16.81 13.70
C VAL A 15 6.89 16.04 14.93
N SER A 16 6.37 14.83 15.10
CA SER A 16 6.76 13.91 16.16
C SER A 16 6.73 12.47 15.67
N ASP A 17 7.69 11.67 16.12
CA ASP A 17 7.85 10.23 15.90
C ASP A 17 7.01 9.35 16.86
N ILE A 18 6.23 9.95 17.76
CA ILE A 18 5.33 9.22 18.67
C ILE A 18 4.34 8.33 17.91
N SER A 19 3.94 8.74 16.71
CA SER A 19 3.03 7.98 15.85
C SER A 19 3.57 7.89 14.44
N VAL A 20 3.34 6.73 13.84
CA VAL A 20 3.77 6.41 12.49
C VAL A 20 2.56 5.93 11.72
N PHE A 21 2.41 6.45 10.51
CA PHE A 21 1.47 5.99 9.51
C PHE A 21 2.26 5.34 8.37
N THR A 22 1.92 4.10 8.02
CA THR A 22 2.58 3.36 6.93
C THR A 22 1.59 2.95 5.87
N VAL A 23 1.99 3.08 4.61
CA VAL A 23 1.30 2.45 3.48
C VAL A 23 2.19 1.33 2.98
N SER A 24 1.62 0.15 2.81
CA SER A 24 2.34 -1.04 2.39
C SER A 24 1.62 -1.78 1.26
N LEU A 25 2.38 -2.51 0.46
CA LEU A 25 1.92 -3.34 -0.64
C LEU A 25 2.34 -4.79 -0.40
N VAL A 26 1.46 -5.74 -0.69
CA VAL A 26 1.81 -7.17 -0.73
C VAL A 26 1.59 -7.69 -2.15
N PRO A 27 2.63 -8.14 -2.87
CA PRO A 27 2.44 -8.82 -4.14
C PRO A 27 1.80 -10.18 -3.87
N LEU A 28 0.68 -10.45 -4.54
CA LEU A 28 -0.08 -11.68 -4.33
C LEU A 28 0.22 -12.74 -5.40
N ARG A 29 0.28 -12.32 -6.67
CA ARG A 29 0.39 -13.24 -7.80
C ARG A 29 0.91 -12.55 -9.06
N LEU A 30 1.73 -13.26 -9.82
CA LEU A 30 2.10 -12.96 -11.19
C LEU A 30 1.49 -14.03 -12.10
N GLN A 31 0.66 -13.61 -13.05
CA GLN A 31 -0.07 -14.51 -13.93
C GLN A 31 -0.19 -13.92 -15.34
N CYS A 32 -0.35 -14.80 -16.32
CA CYS A 32 -0.66 -14.45 -17.70
C CYS A 32 -1.85 -15.28 -18.19
N ILE A 33 -2.57 -14.76 -19.17
CA ILE A 33 -3.58 -15.51 -19.91
C ILE A 33 -3.03 -15.73 -21.31
N LYS A 34 -2.83 -16.99 -21.70
CA LYS A 34 -2.37 -17.39 -23.03
C LYS A 34 -3.33 -18.44 -23.57
N ASN A 35 -3.89 -18.24 -24.77
CA ASN A 35 -4.83 -19.16 -25.40
C ASN A 35 -6.03 -19.53 -24.49
N ASN A 36 -6.63 -18.53 -23.82
CA ASN A 36 -7.69 -18.70 -22.81
C ASN A 36 -7.32 -19.55 -21.58
N GLN A 37 -6.04 -19.92 -21.43
CA GLN A 37 -5.55 -20.62 -20.25
C GLN A 37 -4.81 -19.66 -19.33
N LYS A 38 -5.11 -19.77 -18.03
CA LYS A 38 -4.44 -19.01 -16.99
C LYS A 38 -3.15 -19.70 -16.57
N LEU A 39 -2.03 -19.03 -16.78
CA LEU A 39 -0.70 -19.46 -16.35
C LEU A 39 -0.28 -18.63 -15.14
N ILE A 40 0.05 -19.30 -14.04
CA ILE A 40 0.56 -18.67 -12.82
C ILE A 40 2.09 -18.84 -12.81
N PHE A 41 2.83 -17.74 -12.95
CA PHE A 41 4.29 -17.75 -12.89
C PHE A 41 4.79 -17.72 -11.45
N TRP A 42 4.09 -16.98 -10.60
CA TRP A 42 4.43 -16.84 -9.20
C TRP A 42 3.20 -16.56 -8.36
N SER A 43 3.16 -17.09 -7.16
CA SER A 43 2.14 -16.78 -6.15
C SER A 43 2.84 -16.63 -4.82
N ASN A 44 2.39 -15.67 -4.01
CA ASN A 44 2.90 -15.49 -2.67
C ASN A 44 2.59 -16.75 -1.83
N PRO A 45 3.60 -17.46 -1.31
CA PRO A 45 3.37 -18.70 -0.56
C PRO A 45 2.80 -18.46 0.84
N ARG A 46 2.89 -17.22 1.36
CA ARG A 46 2.42 -16.85 2.70
C ARG A 46 1.84 -15.44 2.69
N TYR A 47 0.56 -15.33 2.32
CA TYR A 47 -0.14 -14.05 2.16
C TYR A 47 -0.11 -13.16 3.41
N SER A 48 -0.19 -13.74 4.61
CA SER A 48 -0.18 -13.00 5.89
C SER A 48 1.23 -12.76 6.46
N SER A 49 2.29 -13.10 5.73
CA SER A 49 3.66 -12.91 6.21
C SER A 49 4.14 -11.48 6.02
N THR A 50 4.62 -10.87 7.10
CA THR A 50 5.27 -9.56 7.09
C THR A 50 6.46 -9.50 6.14
N ARG A 51 7.12 -10.63 5.84
CA ARG A 51 8.25 -10.73 4.92
C ARG A 51 7.92 -10.26 3.50
N PHE A 52 6.67 -10.38 3.07
CA PHE A 52 6.20 -9.94 1.76
C PHE A 52 5.45 -8.61 1.80
N CYS A 53 5.25 -8.03 2.98
CA CYS A 53 4.67 -6.70 3.15
C CYS A 53 5.76 -5.66 2.87
N ARG A 54 5.66 -4.97 1.74
CA ARG A 54 6.62 -3.97 1.28
C ARG A 54 6.10 -2.58 1.63
N PRO A 55 6.73 -1.85 2.57
CA PRO A 55 6.36 -0.47 2.84
C PRO A 55 6.68 0.39 1.60
N ILE A 56 5.73 1.23 1.20
CA ILE A 56 5.86 2.16 0.07
C ILE A 56 5.83 3.62 0.53
N LYS A 57 5.17 3.91 1.66
CA LYS A 57 5.16 5.24 2.27
C LYS A 57 5.24 5.13 3.79
N PHE A 58 5.96 6.06 4.39
CA PHE A 58 6.17 6.14 5.84
C PHE A 58 6.07 7.61 6.27
N VAL A 59 5.18 7.92 7.21
CA VAL A 59 4.92 9.28 7.67
C VAL A 59 4.88 9.34 9.19
N TYR A 60 5.61 10.28 9.78
CA TYR A 60 5.56 10.57 11.21
C TYR A 60 4.37 11.48 11.51
N MET A 61 3.22 10.86 11.77
CA MET A 61 2.00 11.56 12.12
C MET A 61 1.06 10.69 12.94
N LYS A 62 0.22 11.34 13.74
CA LYS A 62 -0.91 10.67 14.38
C LYS A 62 -2.00 10.44 13.35
N GLU A 63 -2.56 9.24 13.33
CA GLU A 63 -3.68 8.90 12.48
C GLU A 63 -4.89 9.83 12.77
N ASN A 64 -5.40 10.47 11.72
CA ASN A 64 -6.60 11.30 11.72
C ASN A 64 -7.35 11.06 10.41
N ASN A 65 -8.68 11.11 10.44
CA ASN A 65 -9.54 10.82 9.28
C ASN A 65 -9.17 11.67 8.05
N ASP A 66 -8.90 12.96 8.23
CA ASP A 66 -8.55 13.83 7.10
C ASP A 66 -7.22 13.44 6.46
N LYS A 67 -6.21 13.11 7.28
CA LYS A 67 -4.91 12.65 6.80
C LYS A 67 -4.99 11.26 6.16
N THR A 68 -5.81 10.37 6.71
CA THR A 68 -6.08 9.06 6.12
C THR A 68 -6.71 9.21 4.73
N ARG A 69 -7.69 10.11 4.56
CA ARG A 69 -8.31 10.40 3.26
C ARG A 69 -7.35 11.05 2.28
N GLU A 70 -6.54 11.99 2.73
CA GLU A 70 -5.52 12.66 1.92
C GLU A 70 -4.54 11.63 1.34
N ILE A 71 -3.98 10.77 2.19
CA ILE A 71 -3.07 9.70 1.74
C ILE A 71 -3.80 8.70 0.86
N TYR A 72 -5.02 8.31 1.19
CA TYR A 72 -5.80 7.40 0.35
C TYR A 72 -5.98 7.99 -1.06
N ALA A 73 -6.39 9.26 -1.18
CA ALA A 73 -6.59 9.91 -2.46
C ALA A 73 -5.28 10.02 -3.28
N GLU A 74 -4.16 10.31 -2.62
CA GLU A 74 -2.83 10.34 -3.24
C GLU A 74 -2.43 8.96 -3.79
N ILE A 75 -2.52 7.90 -2.97
CA ILE A 75 -2.17 6.54 -3.37
C ILE A 75 -3.11 6.03 -4.47
N GLU A 76 -4.41 6.31 -4.37
CA GLU A 76 -5.40 5.95 -5.38
C GLU A 76 -5.12 6.66 -6.72
N TYR A 77 -4.69 7.92 -6.67
CA TYR A 77 -4.24 8.66 -7.86
C TYR A 77 -2.98 8.02 -8.47
N GLU A 78 -1.98 7.66 -7.66
CA GLU A 78 -0.76 6.99 -8.13
C GLU A 78 -1.08 5.62 -8.77
N ILE A 79 -1.96 4.83 -8.16
CA ILE A 79 -2.39 3.53 -8.70
C ILE A 79 -3.08 3.70 -10.06
N LYS A 80 -3.94 4.72 -10.21
CA LYS A 80 -4.63 5.00 -11.48
C LYS A 80 -3.69 5.40 -12.60
N HIS A 81 -2.59 6.08 -12.27
CA HIS A 81 -1.60 6.56 -13.24
C HIS A 81 -0.36 5.65 -13.33
N LEU A 82 -0.42 4.45 -12.74
CA LEU A 82 0.71 3.54 -12.69
C LEU A 82 1.03 3.00 -14.09
N SER A 83 2.25 3.25 -14.56
CA SER A 83 2.75 2.69 -15.80
C SER A 83 3.04 1.19 -15.67
N LYS A 84 2.94 0.47 -16.79
CA LYS A 84 3.39 -0.93 -16.86
C LYS A 84 4.89 -1.01 -16.61
N THR A 85 5.35 -2.08 -15.99
CA THR A 85 6.79 -2.37 -15.90
C THR A 85 7.20 -3.03 -17.21
N LEU A 86 8.12 -2.40 -17.93
CA LEU A 86 8.72 -2.94 -19.15
C LEU A 86 10.02 -3.65 -18.76
N PHE A 87 10.14 -4.91 -19.14
CA PHE A 87 11.39 -5.64 -19.04
C PHE A 87 11.82 -6.05 -20.45
N SER A 88 13.05 -5.69 -20.80
CA SER A 88 13.66 -6.09 -22.07
C SER A 88 15.14 -6.41 -21.85
N ASN A 89 15.55 -7.58 -22.30
CA ASN A 89 16.95 -7.93 -22.54
C ASN A 89 17.09 -8.50 -23.97
N ASP A 90 18.28 -8.97 -24.34
CA ASP A 90 18.56 -9.45 -25.71
C ASP A 90 17.66 -10.60 -26.18
N THR A 91 17.07 -11.35 -25.25
CA THR A 91 16.31 -12.57 -25.54
C THR A 91 14.82 -12.49 -25.18
N LEU A 92 14.44 -11.62 -24.26
CA LEU A 92 13.10 -11.56 -23.69
C LEU A 92 12.61 -10.12 -23.60
N ARG A 93 11.36 -9.93 -24.01
CA ARG A 93 10.60 -8.70 -23.82
C ARG A 93 9.25 -9.05 -23.24
N PHE A 94 8.91 -8.47 -22.09
CA PHE A 94 7.59 -8.61 -21.52
C PHE A 94 7.16 -7.33 -20.80
N GLU A 95 5.85 -7.11 -20.79
CA GLU A 95 5.22 -6.01 -20.06
C GLU A 95 4.41 -6.57 -18.90
N ILE A 96 4.59 -6.00 -17.72
CA ILE A 96 3.82 -6.35 -16.53
C ILE A 96 2.80 -5.24 -16.29
N LYS A 97 1.52 -5.59 -16.43
CA LYS A 97 0.42 -4.78 -15.92
C LYS A 97 0.25 -5.05 -14.43
N HIS A 98 0.17 -3.99 -13.64
CA HIS A 98 -0.08 -4.07 -12.21
C HIS A 98 -1.57 -3.86 -11.92
N THR A 99 -2.14 -4.70 -11.06
CA THR A 99 -3.50 -4.52 -10.52
C THR A 99 -3.38 -4.52 -9.01
N LEU A 100 -3.63 -3.36 -8.40
CA LEU A 100 -3.58 -3.18 -6.96
C LEU A 100 -5.00 -3.13 -6.39
N ILE A 101 -5.18 -3.69 -5.20
CA ILE A 101 -6.46 -3.70 -4.49
C ILE A 101 -6.20 -3.17 -3.09
N PHE A 102 -6.95 -2.14 -2.69
CA PHE A 102 -6.83 -1.51 -1.40
C PHE A 102 -7.63 -2.27 -0.33
N SER A 103 -7.15 -3.47 0.04
CA SER A 103 -7.85 -4.39 0.94
C SER A 103 -7.18 -4.57 2.31
N MET A 104 -5.94 -4.12 2.48
CA MET A 104 -5.19 -4.26 3.74
C MET A 104 -5.44 -3.06 4.66
N ILE A 105 -6.71 -2.89 5.04
CA ILE A 105 -7.16 -1.81 5.93
C ILE A 105 -8.01 -2.37 7.06
N ASP A 106 -7.99 -1.69 8.21
CA ASP A 106 -8.94 -1.98 9.28
C ASP A 106 -10.28 -1.27 9.05
N GLY A 107 -11.29 -1.64 9.84
CA GLY A 107 -12.63 -1.07 9.72
C GLY A 107 -12.69 0.44 10.01
N LYS A 108 -11.74 0.97 10.78
CA LYS A 108 -11.65 2.39 11.15
C LYS A 108 -11.16 3.21 9.97
N VAL A 109 -10.12 2.75 9.30
CA VAL A 109 -9.60 3.32 8.05
C VAL A 109 -10.66 3.23 6.95
N CYS A 110 -11.34 2.09 6.83
CA CYS A 110 -12.45 1.93 5.86
C CYS A 110 -13.54 2.99 6.09
N SER A 111 -14.01 3.11 7.34
CA SER A 111 -15.03 4.09 7.75
C SER A 111 -14.60 5.53 7.50
N ALA A 112 -13.32 5.84 7.77
CA ALA A 112 -12.75 7.15 7.47
C ALA A 112 -12.79 7.46 5.96
N ILE A 113 -12.45 6.49 5.11
CA ILE A 113 -12.46 6.66 3.64
C ILE A 113 -13.89 6.77 3.10
N THR A 114 -14.83 5.99 3.60
CA THR A 114 -16.23 5.97 3.13
C THR A 114 -17.12 7.04 3.76
N ASN A 115 -16.62 7.83 4.71
CA ASN A 115 -17.41 8.76 5.52
C ASN A 115 -18.58 8.10 6.26
N THR A 116 -18.42 6.84 6.67
CA THR A 116 -19.42 6.11 7.45
C THR A 116 -18.96 5.90 8.88
N SER A 117 -19.88 5.52 9.78
CA SER A 117 -19.52 5.11 11.14
C SER A 117 -19.21 3.61 11.16
N CYS A 118 -18.24 3.19 11.98
CA CYS A 118 -17.99 1.76 12.24
C CYS A 118 -19.19 1.03 12.87
N GLN A 119 -20.23 1.75 13.32
CA GLN A 119 -21.43 1.21 13.96
C GLN A 119 -22.62 1.04 13.00
N SER A 120 -22.52 1.58 11.79
CA SER A 120 -23.57 1.51 10.77
C SER A 120 -23.12 0.60 9.65
N CYS A 121 -23.69 -0.60 9.58
CA CYS A 121 -23.58 -1.53 8.44
C CYS A 121 -24.79 -1.36 7.51
#